data_AF-A0A1B9C094-F1
#
_entry.id   AF-A0A1B9C094-F1
#
_cell.length_a   1.000
_cell.length_b   1.000
_cell.length_c   1.000
_cell.angle_alpha   90.00
_cell.angle_beta   90.00
_cell.angle_gamma   90.00
#
_symmetry.space_group_name_H-M   'P 1'
#
loop_
_entity.id
_entity.type
_entity.pdbx_description
1 polymer ?
#
loop_
_entity_poly.entity_id
_entity_poly.type
_entity_poly.pdbx_seq_one_letter_code
_entity_poly.pdbx_strand_id
1 'polypeptide(L)'
;MSKNSPTYISTQTAALLAGKSVRTINNWLESGSISGKRVHAERGPGGLMWKIDLSSMAAYIPMEMADACVQEIMQAEVGDADGMNHVGTYFYAANACKIAADWFEAAAKKGHADAMEWLSICYFNGIGVEKNHALGIQWLGRAATLGHSVAKAKLRALGFEL
;
A
#
# COMPACT_ATOMS: atom_id res chain seq x y z
N MET A 1 -5.19 11.43 29.54
CA MET A 1 -3.80 11.42 29.06
C MET A 1 -3.62 10.22 28.14
N SER A 2 -3.72 10.40 26.83
CA SER A 2 -3.19 9.44 25.85
C SER A 2 -2.03 10.14 25.18
N LYS A 3 -0.81 9.97 25.72
CA LYS A 3 0.39 10.45 25.04
C LYS A 3 0.53 9.56 23.81
N ASN A 4 0.40 10.14 22.61
CA ASN A 4 0.76 9.51 21.34
C ASN A 4 2.17 8.93 21.47
N SER A 5 2.26 7.65 21.81
CA SER A 5 3.51 6.92 21.66
C SER A 5 3.86 6.96 20.17
N PRO A 6 5.11 7.31 19.80
CA PRO A 6 5.49 7.37 18.41
C PRO A 6 5.22 6.02 17.74
N THR A 7 4.43 6.07 16.67
CA THR A 7 4.08 4.93 15.84
C THR A 7 5.22 4.67 14.87
N TYR A 8 5.79 3.46 14.95
CA TYR A 8 6.98 3.11 14.18
C TYR A 8 6.68 2.14 13.05
N ILE A 9 7.12 2.49 11.83
CA ILE A 9 6.96 1.68 10.62
C ILE A 9 8.31 1.30 10.01
N SER A 10 8.32 0.32 9.10
CA SER A 10 9.51 -0.08 8.36
C SER A 10 9.87 0.93 7.26
N THR A 11 11.12 0.88 6.80
CA THR A 11 11.56 1.65 5.62
C THR A 11 10.78 1.32 4.36
N GLN A 12 10.29 0.09 4.24
CA GLN A 12 9.49 -0.34 3.10
C GLN A 12 8.10 0.30 3.10
N THR A 13 7.41 0.27 4.25
CA THR A 13 6.11 0.93 4.40
C THR A 13 6.24 2.44 4.23
N ALA A 14 7.28 3.05 4.80
CA ALA A 14 7.57 4.47 4.62
C ALA A 14 7.78 4.84 3.14
N ALA A 15 8.51 4.01 2.41
CA ALA A 15 8.76 4.20 0.99
C ALA A 15 7.45 4.15 0.18
N LEU A 16 6.56 3.20 0.48
CA LEU A 16 5.24 3.12 -0.14
C LEU A 16 4.38 4.35 0.19
N LEU A 17 4.26 4.74 1.46
CA LEU A 17 3.46 5.90 1.88
C LEU A 17 3.89 7.21 1.20
N ALA A 18 5.20 7.40 0.99
CA ALA A 18 5.73 8.60 0.35
C ALA A 18 5.83 8.50 -1.18
N GLY A 19 5.57 7.31 -1.76
CA GLY A 19 5.82 7.04 -3.18
C GLY A 19 7.30 7.21 -3.58
N LYS A 20 8.22 6.88 -2.67
CA LYS A 20 9.68 7.03 -2.85
C LYS A 20 10.39 5.68 -2.78
N SER A 21 11.69 5.68 -3.07
CA SER A 21 12.53 4.50 -2.88
C SER A 21 12.97 4.37 -1.42
N VAL A 22 13.26 3.15 -0.96
CA VAL A 22 13.87 2.90 0.37
C VAL A 22 15.18 3.67 0.53
N ARG A 23 15.97 3.82 -0.54
CA ARG A 23 17.18 4.66 -0.53
C ARG A 23 16.86 6.11 -0.20
N THR A 24 15.79 6.67 -0.76
CA THR A 24 15.35 8.03 -0.44
C THR A 24 14.95 8.17 1.02
N ILE A 25 14.22 7.19 1.57
CA ILE A 25 13.85 7.17 2.99
C ILE A 25 15.10 7.12 3.88
N ASN A 26 16.09 6.29 3.54
CA ASN A 26 17.36 6.22 4.27
C ASN A 26 18.12 7.54 4.23
N ASN A 27 18.19 8.19 3.06
CA ASN A 27 18.81 9.51 2.95
C ASN A 27 18.11 10.56 3.83
N TRP A 28 16.78 10.53 3.94
CA TRP A 28 16.03 11.43 4.83
C TRP A 28 16.30 11.18 6.32
N LEU A 29 16.52 9.92 6.71
CA LEU A 29 16.92 9.58 8.08
C LEU A 29 18.35 10.06 8.38
N GLU A 30 19.26 9.91 7.42
CA GLU A 30 20.66 10.35 7.55
C GLU A 30 20.79 11.89 7.58
N SER A 31 19.94 12.61 6.84
CA SER A 31 19.89 14.07 6.87
C SER A 31 19.11 14.65 8.04
N GLY A 32 18.41 13.82 8.83
CA GLY A 32 17.52 14.26 9.91
C GLY A 32 16.22 14.92 9.44
N SER A 33 15.85 14.74 8.16
CA SER A 33 14.59 15.24 7.60
C SER A 33 13.37 14.48 8.13
N ILE A 34 13.56 13.22 8.52
CA ILE A 34 12.59 12.41 9.26
C ILE A 34 13.29 11.76 10.45
N SER A 35 12.53 11.39 11.48
CA SER A 35 13.07 10.74 12.69
C SER A 35 12.79 9.24 12.68
N GLY A 36 13.59 8.50 13.43
CA GLY A 36 13.45 7.07 13.59
C GLY A 36 14.42 6.51 14.62
N LYS A 37 14.33 5.22 14.88
CA LYS A 37 15.24 4.50 15.76
C LYS A 37 15.81 3.26 15.08
N ARG A 38 17.05 2.92 15.44
CA ARG A 38 17.67 1.66 15.05
C ARG A 38 17.16 0.55 15.98
N VAL A 39 16.69 -0.55 15.41
CA VAL A 39 16.28 -1.76 16.14
C VAL A 39 16.96 -2.98 15.54
N HIS A 40 17.17 -4.03 16.33
CA HIS A 40 17.64 -5.30 15.79
C HIS A 40 16.56 -5.93 14.91
N ALA A 41 16.94 -6.46 13.76
CA ALA A 41 16.03 -7.21 12.91
C ALA A 41 15.59 -8.50 13.62
N GLU A 42 14.28 -8.76 13.66
CA GLU A 42 13.72 -9.98 14.27
C GLU A 42 14.01 -11.24 13.44
N ARG A 43 14.24 -11.10 12.13
CA ARG A 43 14.62 -12.18 11.19
C ARG A 43 15.56 -11.67 10.09
N GLY A 44 16.71 -12.31 9.89
CA GLY A 44 17.70 -11.98 8.84
C GLY A 44 19.13 -11.87 9.37
N PRO A 45 20.15 -11.67 8.51
CA PRO A 45 21.54 -11.52 8.94
C PRO A 45 21.64 -10.30 9.88
N GLY A 46 22.08 -10.55 11.12
CA GLY A 46 21.93 -9.68 12.28
C GLY A 46 22.48 -8.26 12.13
N GLY A 47 21.66 -7.37 11.58
CA GLY A 47 21.94 -5.95 11.43
C GLY A 47 20.87 -5.07 12.08
N LEU A 48 21.26 -3.83 12.40
CA LEU A 48 20.33 -2.79 12.85
C LEU A 48 19.49 -2.31 11.66
N MET A 49 18.17 -2.37 11.77
CA MET A 49 17.23 -1.81 10.81
C MET A 49 16.63 -0.51 11.34
N TRP A 50 16.23 0.38 10.43
CA TRP A 50 15.47 1.58 10.79
C TRP A 50 14.01 1.23 11.05
N LYS A 51 13.48 1.80 12.12
CA LYS A 51 12.05 1.98 12.36
C LYS A 51 11.76 3.48 12.37
N ILE A 52 10.95 3.95 11.44
CA ILE A 52 10.67 5.38 11.21
C ILE A 52 9.51 5.81 12.07
N ASP A 53 9.62 6.98 12.71
CA ASP A 53 8.51 7.63 13.37
C ASP A 53 7.55 8.19 12.31
N LEU A 54 6.39 7.56 12.17
CA LEU A 54 5.40 7.91 11.15
C LEU A 54 4.98 9.38 11.23
N SER A 55 4.92 9.95 12.43
CA SER A 55 4.50 11.35 12.61
C SER A 55 5.47 12.34 11.94
N SER A 56 6.76 12.01 11.90
CA SER A 56 7.79 12.82 11.23
C SER A 56 7.66 12.81 9.71
N MET A 57 6.90 11.85 9.15
CA MET A 57 6.70 11.73 7.71
C MET A 57 5.51 12.52 7.18
N ALA A 58 4.69 13.14 8.05
CA ALA A 58 3.41 13.75 7.66
C ALA A 58 3.52 14.73 6.47
N ALA A 59 4.62 15.49 6.39
CA ALA A 59 4.85 16.44 5.28
C ALA A 59 5.19 15.78 3.93
N TYR A 60 5.50 14.48 3.92
CA TYR A 60 5.94 13.73 2.74
C TYR A 60 4.88 12.74 2.23
N ILE A 61 3.75 12.62 2.92
CA ILE A 61 2.67 11.69 2.60
C ILE A 61 1.52 12.51 1.98
N PRO A 62 1.13 12.24 0.72
CA PRO A 62 0.11 13.03 0.02
C PRO A 62 -1.32 12.63 0.40
N MET A 63 -1.60 12.51 1.70
CA MET A 63 -2.93 12.33 2.26
C MET A 63 -2.95 12.72 3.75
N GLU A 64 -4.13 13.01 4.29
CA GLU A 64 -4.28 13.33 5.70
C GLU A 64 -4.18 12.06 6.58
N MET A 65 -3.31 12.10 7.60
CA MET A 65 -3.09 11.01 8.56
C MET A 65 -4.07 11.11 9.73
N ALA A 66 -5.36 10.87 9.47
CA ALA A 66 -6.35 10.70 10.55
C ALA A 66 -6.09 9.40 11.34
N ASP A 67 -6.54 9.34 12.59
CA ASP A 67 -6.29 8.19 13.49
C ASP A 67 -6.72 6.84 12.88
N ALA A 68 -7.85 6.79 12.17
CA ALA A 68 -8.32 5.59 11.48
C ALA A 68 -7.33 5.13 10.39
N CYS A 69 -6.80 6.07 9.60
CA CYS A 69 -5.79 5.77 8.59
C CYS A 69 -4.51 5.22 9.24
N VAL A 70 -4.07 5.81 10.36
CA VAL A 70 -2.88 5.33 11.08
C VAL A 70 -3.06 3.88 11.54
N GLN A 71 -4.25 3.48 12.00
CA GLN A 71 -4.51 2.08 12.35
C GLN A 71 -4.42 1.13 11.15
N GLU A 72 -4.99 1.51 10.01
CA GLU A 72 -4.90 0.72 8.77
C GLU A 72 -3.45 0.61 8.26
N ILE A 73 -2.66 1.69 8.36
CA ILE A 73 -1.22 1.66 8.06
C ILE A 73 -0.49 0.66 8.95
N MET A 74 -0.84 0.59 10.24
CA MET A 74 -0.19 -0.34 11.16
C MET A 74 -0.58 -1.79 10.92
N GLN A 75 -1.82 -2.05 10.51
CA GLN A 75 -2.24 -3.37 10.02
C GLN A 75 -1.44 -3.73 8.75
N ALA A 76 -1.35 -2.81 7.79
CA ALA A 76 -0.60 -3.00 6.56
C ALA A 76 0.91 -3.28 6.82
N GLU A 77 1.53 -2.57 7.77
CA GLU A 77 2.94 -2.76 8.18
C GLU A 77 3.21 -4.18 8.69
N VAL A 78 2.28 -4.78 9.44
CA VAL A 78 2.42 -6.18 9.89
C VAL A 78 2.01 -7.19 8.82
N GLY A 79 1.64 -6.71 7.64
CA GLY A 79 1.35 -7.54 6.49
C GLY A 79 -0.12 -7.88 6.31
N ASP A 80 -1.03 -7.21 7.01
CA ASP A 80 -2.46 -7.42 6.81
C ASP A 80 -2.91 -6.89 5.44
N ALA A 81 -3.64 -7.72 4.69
CA ALA A 81 -4.01 -7.38 3.32
C ALA A 81 -5.19 -6.40 3.26
N ASP A 82 -6.10 -6.45 4.24
CA ASP A 82 -7.25 -5.54 4.32
C ASP A 82 -6.75 -4.13 4.63
N GLY A 83 -5.82 -4.00 5.58
CA GLY A 83 -5.12 -2.76 5.87
C GLY A 83 -4.39 -2.20 4.64
N MET A 84 -3.69 -3.04 3.86
CA MET A 84 -3.06 -2.60 2.61
C MET A 84 -4.09 -2.06 1.60
N ASN A 85 -5.24 -2.74 1.47
CA ASN A 85 -6.33 -2.31 0.59
C ASN A 85 -6.93 -0.98 1.05
N HIS A 86 -7.21 -0.81 2.34
CA HIS A 86 -7.73 0.43 2.92
C HIS A 86 -6.75 1.60 2.76
N VAL A 87 -5.46 1.37 2.97
CA VAL A 87 -4.44 2.40 2.69
C VAL A 87 -4.45 2.80 1.22
N GLY A 88 -4.58 1.83 0.31
CA GLY A 88 -4.75 2.09 -1.13
C GLY A 88 -5.97 2.96 -1.45
N THR A 89 -7.12 2.71 -0.82
CA THR A 89 -8.35 3.50 -1.06
C THR A 89 -8.23 4.92 -0.52
N TYR A 90 -7.51 5.15 0.60
CA TYR A 90 -7.23 6.50 1.06
C TYR A 90 -6.36 7.29 0.07
N PHE A 91 -5.29 6.69 -0.45
CA PHE A 91 -4.47 7.35 -1.47
C PHE A 91 -5.22 7.57 -2.78
N TYR A 92 -6.11 6.65 -3.15
CA TYR A 92 -6.98 6.83 -4.31
C TYR A 92 -7.90 8.05 -4.12
N ALA A 93 -8.53 8.17 -2.95
CA ALA A 93 -9.38 9.32 -2.60
C ALA A 93 -8.58 10.65 -2.56
N ALA A 94 -7.32 10.59 -2.15
CA ALA A 94 -6.40 11.73 -2.17
C ALA A 94 -5.82 12.05 -3.57
N ASN A 95 -6.26 11.35 -4.63
CA ASN A 95 -5.73 11.45 -6.00
C ASN A 95 -4.22 11.15 -6.12
N ALA A 96 -3.64 10.44 -5.15
CA ALA A 96 -2.27 9.94 -5.19
C ALA A 96 -2.21 8.61 -5.96
N CYS A 97 -2.64 8.63 -7.22
CA CYS A 97 -2.99 7.45 -8.02
C CYS A 97 -1.87 6.40 -8.09
N LYS A 98 -0.61 6.81 -8.25
CA LYS A 98 0.53 5.88 -8.29
C LYS A 98 0.69 5.13 -6.97
N ILE A 99 0.62 5.85 -5.85
CA ILE A 99 0.78 5.26 -4.51
C ILE A 99 -0.40 4.32 -4.22
N ALA A 100 -1.62 4.72 -4.58
CA ALA A 100 -2.79 3.86 -4.49
C ALA A 100 -2.61 2.53 -5.23
N ALA A 101 -2.15 2.58 -6.49
CA ALA A 101 -1.89 1.38 -7.27
C ALA A 101 -0.78 0.50 -6.67
N ASP A 102 0.30 1.09 -6.14
CA ASP A 102 1.37 0.37 -5.45
C ASP A 102 0.82 -0.39 -4.20
N TRP A 103 -0.09 0.22 -3.45
CA TRP A 103 -0.77 -0.42 -2.29
C TRP A 103 -1.76 -1.51 -2.70
N PHE A 104 -2.59 -1.26 -3.72
CA PHE A 104 -3.48 -2.30 -4.26
C PHE A 104 -2.69 -3.49 -4.79
N GLU A 105 -1.54 -3.26 -5.42
CA GLU A 105 -0.65 -4.34 -5.85
C GLU A 105 -0.07 -5.12 -4.67
N ALA A 106 0.34 -4.45 -3.59
CA ALA A 106 0.82 -5.11 -2.38
C ALA A 106 -0.25 -6.03 -1.76
N ALA A 107 -1.49 -5.53 -1.62
CA ALA A 107 -2.63 -6.31 -1.13
C ALA A 107 -3.01 -7.46 -2.08
N ALA A 108 -3.07 -7.20 -3.40
CA ALA A 108 -3.39 -8.19 -4.42
C ALA A 108 -2.38 -9.34 -4.46
N LYS A 109 -1.08 -9.05 -4.27
CA LYS A 109 -0.02 -10.08 -4.15
C LYS A 109 -0.21 -10.98 -2.93
N LYS A 110 -0.96 -10.54 -1.92
CA LYS A 110 -1.35 -11.33 -0.74
C LYS A 110 -2.69 -12.06 -0.89
N GLY A 111 -3.33 -11.99 -2.05
CA GLY A 111 -4.59 -12.70 -2.31
C GLY A 111 -5.85 -11.90 -1.98
N HIS A 112 -5.75 -10.60 -1.66
CA HIS A 112 -6.93 -9.79 -1.36
C HIS A 112 -7.75 -9.52 -2.61
N ALA A 113 -9.01 -9.98 -2.63
CA ALA A 113 -9.84 -9.98 -3.82
C ALA A 113 -10.31 -8.57 -4.24
N ASP A 114 -10.74 -7.71 -3.31
CA ASP A 114 -11.13 -6.34 -3.67
C ASP A 114 -9.94 -5.52 -4.17
N ALA A 115 -8.76 -5.67 -3.58
CA ALA A 115 -7.55 -5.02 -4.08
C ALA A 115 -7.18 -5.45 -5.51
N MET A 116 -7.39 -6.73 -5.87
CA MET A 116 -7.24 -7.18 -7.26
C MET A 116 -8.24 -6.51 -8.20
N GLU A 117 -9.48 -6.28 -7.75
CA GLU A 117 -10.47 -5.51 -8.50
C GLU A 117 -10.02 -4.05 -8.69
N TRP A 118 -9.57 -3.39 -7.61
CA TRP A 118 -9.05 -2.02 -7.66
C TRP A 118 -7.84 -1.91 -8.60
N LEU A 119 -6.88 -2.83 -8.48
CA LEU A 119 -5.72 -2.86 -9.36
C LEU A 119 -6.11 -3.10 -10.81
N SER A 120 -7.14 -3.91 -11.07
CA SER A 120 -7.69 -4.07 -12.41
C SER A 120 -8.25 -2.76 -12.97
N ILE A 121 -9.01 -2.01 -12.17
CA ILE A 121 -9.53 -0.68 -12.54
C ILE A 121 -8.36 0.26 -12.87
N CYS A 122 -7.28 0.23 -12.07
CA CYS A 122 -6.07 0.99 -12.34
C CYS A 122 -5.50 0.68 -13.72
N TYR A 123 -5.34 -0.60 -14.06
CA TYR A 123 -4.83 -1.01 -15.37
C TYR A 123 -5.77 -0.70 -16.54
N PHE A 124 -7.09 -0.81 -16.38
CA PHE A 124 -8.03 -0.45 -17.46
C PHE A 124 -8.01 1.05 -17.78
N ASN A 125 -7.82 1.88 -16.75
CA ASN A 125 -7.97 3.33 -16.89
C ASN A 125 -6.62 4.07 -16.91
N GLY A 126 -5.51 3.39 -16.67
CA GLY A 126 -4.19 4.03 -16.52
C GLY A 126 -4.07 4.86 -15.25
N ILE A 127 -4.74 4.45 -14.17
CA ILE A 127 -4.72 5.19 -12.89
C ILE A 127 -3.49 4.76 -12.10
N GLY A 128 -2.47 5.60 -12.09
CA GLY A 128 -1.23 5.36 -11.35
C GLY A 128 -0.30 4.31 -11.97
N VAL A 129 -0.74 3.64 -13.03
CA VAL A 129 0.00 2.63 -13.80
C VAL A 129 -0.19 2.89 -15.29
N GLU A 130 0.68 2.32 -16.12
CA GLU A 130 0.44 2.31 -17.57
C GLU A 130 -0.83 1.50 -17.89
N LYS A 131 -1.68 2.08 -18.74
CA LYS A 131 -2.93 1.44 -19.14
C LYS A 131 -2.63 0.12 -19.85
N ASN A 132 -3.15 -0.98 -19.31
CA ASN A 132 -2.94 -2.33 -19.83
C ASN A 132 -4.15 -3.22 -19.55
N HIS A 133 -5.04 -3.34 -20.54
CA HIS A 133 -6.26 -4.13 -20.39
C HIS A 133 -5.98 -5.62 -20.12
N ALA A 134 -4.91 -6.19 -20.68
CA ALA A 134 -4.58 -7.59 -20.47
C ALA A 134 -4.22 -7.87 -19.00
N LEU A 135 -3.43 -7.00 -18.38
CA LEU A 135 -3.14 -7.09 -16.94
C LEU A 135 -4.40 -6.85 -16.11
N GLY A 136 -5.25 -5.91 -16.51
CA GLY A 136 -6.55 -5.68 -15.85
C GLY A 136 -7.44 -6.91 -15.84
N ILE A 137 -7.55 -7.62 -16.97
CA ILE A 137 -8.29 -8.88 -17.08
C ILE A 137 -7.64 -9.98 -16.24
N GLN A 138 -6.31 -10.09 -16.22
CA GLN A 138 -5.62 -11.08 -15.40
C GLN A 138 -5.91 -10.91 -13.90
N TRP A 139 -5.89 -9.68 -13.39
CA TRP A 139 -6.22 -9.42 -11.99
C TRP A 139 -7.69 -9.68 -11.67
N LEU A 140 -8.62 -9.31 -12.56
CA LEU A 140 -10.02 -9.71 -12.43
C LEU A 140 -10.20 -11.23 -12.41
N GLY A 141 -9.48 -11.94 -13.28
CA GLY A 141 -9.49 -13.41 -13.33
C GLY A 141 -9.11 -14.01 -12.00
N ARG A 142 -8.03 -13.52 -11.39
CA ARG A 142 -7.59 -13.96 -10.06
C ARG A 142 -8.65 -13.67 -8.99
N ALA A 143 -9.19 -12.46 -8.94
CA ALA A 143 -10.27 -12.13 -8.01
C ALA A 143 -11.50 -13.04 -8.19
N ALA A 144 -11.89 -13.30 -9.44
CA ALA A 144 -13.00 -14.19 -9.78
C ALA A 144 -12.76 -15.64 -9.35
N THR A 145 -11.54 -16.16 -9.49
CA THR A 145 -11.18 -17.51 -8.99
C THR A 145 -11.29 -17.62 -7.47
N LEU A 146 -11.10 -16.51 -6.75
CA LEU A 146 -11.30 -16.40 -5.31
C LEU A 146 -12.78 -16.16 -4.92
N GLY A 147 -13.70 -16.21 -5.88
CA GLY A 147 -15.14 -16.06 -5.62
C GLY A 147 -15.66 -14.63 -5.65
N HIS A 148 -14.84 -13.63 -5.96
CA HIS A 148 -15.22 -12.22 -5.95
C HIS A 148 -16.33 -11.89 -6.96
N SER A 149 -17.52 -11.57 -6.46
CA SER A 149 -18.75 -11.44 -7.26
C SER A 149 -18.67 -10.31 -8.29
N VAL A 150 -18.15 -9.16 -7.89
CA VAL A 150 -17.97 -8.00 -8.79
C VAL A 150 -16.99 -8.34 -9.91
N ALA A 151 -15.91 -9.05 -9.58
CA ALA A 151 -14.93 -9.44 -10.59
C ALA A 151 -15.51 -10.42 -11.61
N LYS A 152 -16.30 -11.40 -11.14
CA LYS A 152 -17.04 -12.32 -12.01
C LYS A 152 -18.00 -11.58 -12.94
N ALA A 153 -18.77 -10.63 -12.41
CA ALA A 153 -19.70 -9.83 -13.21
C ALA A 153 -18.97 -9.00 -14.28
N LYS A 154 -17.84 -8.37 -13.93
CA LYS A 154 -17.01 -7.60 -14.87
C LYS A 154 -16.43 -8.47 -15.98
N LEU A 155 -15.94 -9.67 -15.68
CA LEU A 155 -15.44 -10.61 -16.69
C LEU A 155 -16.55 -11.10 -17.63
N ARG A 156 -17.74 -11.40 -17.11
CA ARG A 156 -18.90 -11.74 -17.96
C ARG A 156 -19.28 -10.59 -18.90
N ALA A 157 -19.27 -9.35 -18.39
CA ALA A 157 -19.53 -8.17 -19.21
C ALA A 157 -18.45 -7.95 -20.31
N LEU A 158 -17.24 -8.47 -20.10
CA LEU A 158 -16.15 -8.49 -21.07
C LEU A 158 -16.19 -9.72 -22.01
N GLY A 159 -17.19 -10.60 -21.88
CA GLY A 159 -17.37 -11.77 -22.74
C GLY A 159 -16.64 -13.04 -22.29
N PHE A 160 -16.17 -13.11 -21.04
CA PHE A 160 -15.53 -14.31 -20.48
C PHE A 160 -16.55 -15.20 -19.76
N GLU A 161 -16.49 -16.51 -20.02
CA GLU A 161 -17.25 -17.53 -19.29
C GLU A 161 -16.52 -17.91 -17.99
N LEU A 162 -17.29 -18.12 -16.91
CA LEU A 162 -16.81 -18.34 -15.54
C LEU A 162 -17.62 -19.39 -14.78
#